data_AF-A0A1X1TZ63-F1
#
_entry.id   AF-A0A1X1TZ63-F1
#
_cell.length_a   1.000
_cell.length_b   1.000
_cell.length_c   1.000
_cell.angle_alpha   90.00
_cell.angle_beta   90.00
_cell.angle_gamma   90.00
#
_symmetry.space_group_name_H-M   'P 1'
#
loop_
_entity.id
_entity.type
_entity.pdbx_description
1 polymer ?
#
loop_
_entity_poly.entity_id
_entity_poly.type
_entity_poly.pdbx_seq_one_letter_code
_entity_poly.pdbx_strand_id
1 'polypeptide(L)'
;MHMRRLGELLDEGTDTEKTFADRLLRKLAIDGFIWNRTWRRGEDIWERTVQMFIDLGKPNPEVRAMVLLTAWMTGDPDPEGFGPIIDP
;
A
#
# COMPACT_ATOMS: atom_id res chain seq x y z
N MET A 1 -15.59 -5.43 -7.38
CA MET A 1 -14.30 -4.72 -7.49
C MET A 1 -13.22 -5.75 -7.32
N HIS A 2 -12.29 -5.88 -8.28
CA HIS A 2 -11.14 -6.78 -8.13
C HIS A 2 -10.06 -6.03 -7.36
N MET A 3 -9.56 -6.60 -6.27
CA MET A 3 -8.45 -6.06 -5.50
C MET A 3 -7.16 -6.59 -6.11
N ARG A 4 -6.27 -5.70 -6.53
CA ARG A 4 -4.94 -6.08 -7.02
C ARG A 4 -4.05 -6.56 -5.88
N ARG A 5 -3.15 -7.50 -6.16
CA ARG A 5 -2.15 -7.98 -5.19
C ARG A 5 -0.98 -7.01 -5.06
N LEU A 6 -0.23 -7.08 -3.96
CA LEU A 6 0.95 -6.22 -3.79
C LEU A 6 2.01 -6.51 -4.86
N GLY A 7 2.20 -7.78 -5.23
CA GLY A 7 3.07 -8.16 -6.34
C GLY A 7 2.67 -7.55 -7.67
N GLU A 8 1.37 -7.46 -7.96
CA GLU A 8 0.86 -6.84 -9.20
C GLU A 8 1.15 -5.34 -9.23
N LEU A 9 1.07 -4.65 -8.09
CA LEU A 9 1.50 -3.25 -7.99
C LEU A 9 2.98 -3.08 -8.29
N LEU A 10 3.82 -4.03 -7.84
CA LEU A 10 5.27 -3.96 -8.05
C LEU A 10 5.68 -4.26 -9.50
N ASP A 11 5.01 -5.21 -10.15
CA ASP A 11 5.40 -5.67 -11.49
C ASP A 11 4.73 -4.82 -12.59
N GLU A 12 3.44 -4.55 -12.46
CA GLU A 12 2.59 -3.99 -13.52
C GLU A 12 2.03 -2.59 -13.20
N GLY A 13 2.21 -2.12 -11.97
CA GLY A 13 1.71 -0.82 -11.52
C GLY A 13 2.39 0.40 -12.16
N THR A 14 1.84 1.57 -11.88
CA THR A 14 2.46 2.87 -12.15
C THR A 14 3.74 3.06 -11.32
N ASP A 15 4.61 4.00 -11.69
CA ASP A 15 5.84 4.29 -10.93
C ASP A 15 5.57 4.60 -9.45
N THR A 16 4.43 5.24 -9.15
CA THR A 16 4.00 5.52 -7.77
C THR A 16 3.63 4.24 -7.03
N GLU A 17 2.88 3.34 -7.66
CA GLU A 17 2.48 2.04 -7.09
C GLU A 17 3.69 1.13 -6.86
N LYS A 18 4.62 1.09 -7.82
CA LYS A 18 5.87 0.34 -7.71
C LYS A 18 6.73 0.85 -6.57
N THR A 19 6.89 2.18 -6.47
CA THR A 19 7.64 2.81 -5.38
C THR A 19 6.99 2.54 -4.03
N PHE A 20 5.66 2.60 -3.95
CA PHE A 20 4.92 2.25 -2.74
C PHE A 20 5.17 0.79 -2.33
N ALA A 21 5.03 -0.15 -3.25
CA ALA A 21 5.20 -1.58 -2.97
C ALA A 21 6.64 -1.92 -2.52
N ASP A 22 7.66 -1.38 -3.18
CA ASP A 22 9.06 -1.55 -2.77
C ASP A 22 9.31 -0.95 -1.37
N ARG A 23 8.80 0.25 -1.09
CA ARG A 23 8.95 0.88 0.23
C ARG A 23 8.26 0.07 1.33
N LEU A 24 7.09 -0.49 1.07
CA LEU A 24 6.39 -1.35 2.02
C LEU A 24 7.19 -2.60 2.35
N LEU A 25 7.73 -3.27 1.34
CA LEU A 25 8.56 -4.46 1.54
C LEU A 25 9.85 -4.13 2.28
N ARG A 26 10.50 -3.00 1.98
CA ARG A 26 11.70 -2.53 2.70
C ARG A 26 11.40 -2.17 4.15
N LYS A 27 10.26 -1.55 4.44
CA LYS A 27 9.83 -1.23 5.82
C LYS A 27 9.65 -2.50 6.64
N LEU A 28 9.17 -3.57 6.02
CA LEU A 28 8.91 -4.86 6.66
C LEU A 28 10.14 -5.79 6.67
N ALA A 29 11.18 -5.46 5.92
CA ALA A 29 12.41 -6.25 5.83
C ALA A 29 13.12 -6.30 7.18
N ILE A 30 13.73 -7.45 7.47
CA ILE A 30 14.60 -7.64 8.63
C ILE A 30 16.01 -7.68 8.08
N ASP A 31 16.90 -6.88 8.67
CA ASP A 31 18.30 -6.73 8.25
C ASP A 31 18.47 -6.33 6.78
N GLY A 32 17.49 -5.63 6.20
CA GLY A 32 17.50 -5.18 4.81
C GLY A 32 17.18 -6.26 3.77
N PHE A 33 16.92 -7.51 4.18
CA PHE A 33 16.58 -8.61 3.28
C PHE A 33 15.05 -8.82 3.18
N ILE A 34 14.56 -8.89 1.93
CA ILE A 34 13.16 -9.20 1.62
C ILE A 34 13.03 -10.72 1.45
N TRP A 35 12.67 -11.40 2.54
CA TRP A 35 12.42 -12.85 2.54
C TRP A 35 10.99 -13.17 2.09
N ASN A 36 10.71 -14.44 1.76
CA ASN A 36 9.34 -14.92 1.50
C ASN A 36 8.36 -14.61 2.65
N ARG A 37 8.85 -14.49 3.90
CA ARG A 37 8.03 -14.07 5.04
C ARG A 37 7.70 -12.58 5.00
N THR A 38 8.64 -11.74 4.58
CA THR A 38 8.43 -10.29 4.39
C THR A 38 7.39 -10.06 3.30
N TRP A 39 7.51 -10.78 2.17
CA TRP A 39 6.54 -10.75 1.09
C TRP A 39 5.12 -11.11 1.54
N ARG A 40 4.95 -12.27 2.19
CA ARG A 40 3.65 -12.67 2.72
C ARG A 40 3.05 -11.65 3.69
N ARG A 41 3.89 -11.08 4.56
CA ARG A 41 3.45 -10.03 5.49
C ARG A 41 3.05 -8.74 4.76
N GLY A 42 3.76 -8.37 3.69
CA GLY A 42 3.42 -7.23 2.84
C GLY A 42 2.07 -7.41 2.16
N GLU A 43 1.86 -8.57 1.53
CA GLU A 43 0.57 -8.95 0.93
C GLU A 43 -0.56 -8.93 1.96
N ASP A 44 -0.40 -9.59 3.11
CA ASP A 44 -1.42 -9.62 4.16
C ASP A 44 -1.80 -8.21 4.66
N ILE A 45 -0.82 -7.32 4.84
CA ILE A 45 -1.06 -5.93 5.28
C ILE A 45 -1.78 -5.13 4.19
N TRP A 46 -1.36 -5.29 2.94
CA TRP A 46 -1.99 -4.65 1.80
C TRP A 46 -3.46 -5.08 1.66
N GLU A 47 -3.71 -6.38 1.58
CA GLU A 47 -5.06 -6.95 1.40
C GLU A 47 -6.00 -6.52 2.54
N ARG A 48 -5.55 -6.60 3.80
CA ARG A 48 -6.38 -6.19 4.95
C ARG A 48 -6.71 -4.71 4.92
N THR A 49 -5.77 -3.87 4.49
CA THR A 49 -6.00 -2.41 4.44
C THR A 49 -6.96 -2.04 3.33
N VAL A 50 -6.83 -2.65 2.15
CA VAL A 50 -7.79 -2.45 1.05
C VAL A 50 -9.17 -2.96 1.47
N GLN A 51 -9.25 -4.16 2.06
CA GLN A 51 -10.51 -4.73 2.54
C GLN A 51 -11.19 -3.82 3.57
N MET A 52 -10.43 -3.23 4.50
CA MET A 52 -10.96 -2.26 5.45
C MET A 52 -11.66 -1.08 4.74
N PHE A 53 -11.08 -0.52 3.68
CA PHE A 53 -11.72 0.58 2.94
C PHE A 53 -12.91 0.13 2.08
N ILE A 54 -12.89 -1.11 1.58
CA ILE A 54 -14.05 -1.74 0.92
C ILE A 54 -15.21 -1.88 1.90
N ASP A 55 -14.96 -2.41 3.10
CA ASP A 55 -15.97 -2.63 4.14
C ASP A 55 -16.57 -1.31 4.64
N LEU A 56 -15.77 -0.25 4.66
CA LEU A 56 -16.22 1.12 4.97
C LEU A 56 -16.98 1.80 3.82
N GLY A 57 -17.12 1.14 2.66
CA GLY A 57 -17.80 1.69 1.48
C GLY A 57 -17.12 2.92 0.90
N LYS A 58 -15.79 3.06 1.07
CA LYS A 58 -15.06 4.23 0.58
C LYS A 58 -14.75 4.10 -0.92
N PRO A 59 -14.85 5.18 -1.70
CA PRO A 59 -14.42 5.16 -3.09
C PRO A 59 -12.90 5.01 -3.17
N ASN A 60 -12.43 4.33 -4.22
CA ASN A 60 -11.01 4.07 -4.49
C ASN A 60 -10.24 3.47 -3.29
N PRO A 61 -10.66 2.30 -2.77
CA PRO A 61 -10.08 1.67 -1.59
C PRO A 61 -8.58 1.40 -1.70
N GLU A 62 -8.08 1.03 -2.90
CA GLU A 62 -6.64 0.83 -3.13
C GLU A 62 -5.83 2.12 -2.94
N VAL A 63 -6.30 3.24 -3.52
CA VAL A 63 -5.63 4.55 -3.37
C VAL A 63 -5.62 4.97 -1.90
N ARG A 64 -6.74 4.80 -1.20
CA ARG A 64 -6.83 5.14 0.23
C ARG A 64 -5.94 4.24 1.09
N ALA A 65 -5.84 2.95 0.77
CA ALA A 65 -4.93 2.02 1.43
C ALA A 65 -3.46 2.41 1.21
N MET A 66 -3.08 2.79 -0.01
CA MET A 66 -1.73 3.29 -0.30
C MET A 66 -1.39 4.54 0.50
N VAL A 67 -2.32 5.51 0.58
CA VAL A 67 -2.14 6.74 1.37
C VAL A 67 -1.93 6.40 2.85
N LEU A 68 -2.80 5.58 3.43
CA LEU A 68 -2.71 5.20 4.84
C LEU A 68 -1.41 4.44 5.17
N LEU A 69 -1.04 3.46 4.34
CA LEU A 69 0.18 2.70 4.54
C LEU A 69 1.43 3.57 4.31
N THR A 70 1.37 4.53 3.37
CA THR A 70 2.46 5.50 3.18
C THR A 70 2.66 6.36 4.43
N ALA A 71 1.58 6.91 4.99
CA ALA A 71 1.61 7.66 6.25
C ALA A 71 2.23 6.82 7.40
N TRP A 72 1.77 5.58 7.55
CA TRP A 72 2.30 4.66 8.55
C TRP A 72 3.79 4.35 8.35
N MET A 73 4.25 4.19 7.10
CA MET A 73 5.65 3.91 6.79
C MET A 73 6.57 5.09 7.12
N THR A 74 6.14 6.32 6.81
CA THR A 74 6.91 7.55 7.04
C THR A 74 6.84 8.04 8.47
N GLY A 75 5.86 7.59 9.26
CA GLY A 75 5.57 8.15 10.58
C GLY A 75 4.96 9.55 10.48
N ASP A 76 4.54 9.94 9.28
CA ASP A 76 3.91 11.22 9.00
C ASP A 76 2.39 11.03 8.98
N PRO A 77 1.62 11.65 9.88
CA PRO A 77 0.16 11.57 9.86
C PRO A 77 -0.45 12.23 8.61
N ASP A 78 0.31 13.02 7.85
CA ASP A 78 -0.12 13.67 6.63
C ASP A 78 0.90 13.40 5.51
N PRO A 79 0.76 12.31 4.72
CA PRO A 79 1.68 11.99 3.65
C PRO A 79 1.47 12.96 2.48
N GLU A 80 1.96 14.20 2.64
CA GLU A 80 2.03 15.22 1.60
C GLU A 80 2.84 14.65 0.42
N GLY A 81 2.13 14.10 -0.56
CA GLY A 81 2.70 13.33 -1.66
C GLY A 81 1.64 12.62 -2.49
N PHE A 82 0.49 12.31 -1.88
CA PHE A 82 -0.75 12.15 -2.61
C PHE A 82 -1.46 13.50 -2.55
N GLY A 83 -1.59 14.18 -3.69
CA GLY A 83 -2.41 15.40 -3.78
C GLY A 83 -3.81 15.17 -3.19
N PRO A 84 -4.59 16.24 -2.93
CA PRO A 84 -5.89 16.10 -2.30
C PRO A 84 -6.66 14.96 -2.98
N ILE A 85 -7.13 14.00 -2.19
CA ILE A 85 -8.10 13.01 -2.66
C ILE A 85 -9.35 13.83 -2.97
N ILE A 86 -9.42 14.38 -4.17
CA ILE A 86 -10.61 15.06 -4.67
C ILE A 86 -11.63 13.94 -4.87
N ASP A 87 -12.50 13.76 -3.88
CA ASP A 87 -13.77 13.06 -4.06
C ASP A 87 -14.57 13.85 -5.12
N PRO A 88 -14.95 13.25 -6.27
CA PRO A 88 -15.98 13.84 -7.13
C PRO A 88 -17.36 13.78 -6.46
#